data_AF-G6EKF5-F1
#
_entry.id   AF-G6EKF5-F1
#
_cell.length_a   1.000
_cell.length_b   1.000
_cell.length_c   1.000
_cell.angle_alpha   90.00
_cell.angle_beta   90.00
_cell.angle_gamma   90.00
#
_symmetry.space_group_name_H-M   'P 1'
#
loop_
_entity.id
_entity.type
_entity.pdbx_description
1 polymer ?
#
loop_
_entity_poly.entity_id
_entity_poly.type
_entity_poly.pdbx_seq_one_letter_code
_entity_poly.pdbx_strand_id
1 'polypeptide(L)'
;MYGTVKALTEQALFEVGRKYGITIVVLRVANPYGPGQSGTRRQGFVAAAVKTALAGEPIVIWGDGSTTRDFVYLDEGIAWMVR
;
A
#
# COMPACT_ATOMS: atom_id res chain seq x y z
N MET A 1 10.57 10.77 3.06
CA MET A 1 9.94 10.99 4.40
C MET A 1 8.92 9.91 4.76
N TYR A 2 7.95 9.55 3.89
CA TYR A 2 6.91 8.54 4.20
C TYR A 2 7.43 7.22 4.80
N GLY A 3 8.39 6.57 4.14
CA GLY A 3 8.93 5.29 4.61
C GLY A 3 9.61 5.39 5.98
N THR A 4 10.37 6.46 6.21
CA THR A 4 11.01 6.75 7.52
C THR A 4 9.98 6.90 8.63
N VAL A 5 8.89 7.63 8.37
CA VAL A 5 7.82 7.81 9.37
C VAL A 5 7.17 6.46 9.70
N LYS A 6 6.86 5.62 8.70
CA LYS A 6 6.29 4.29 8.94
C LYS A 6 7.19 3.38 9.78
N ALA A 7 8.49 3.36 9.48
CA ALA A 7 9.46 2.59 10.26
C ALA A 7 9.57 3.09 11.70
N LEU A 8 9.60 4.42 11.90
CA LEU A 8 9.65 5.01 13.24
C LEU A 8 8.36 4.74 14.03
N THR A 9 7.19 4.84 13.39
CA THR A 9 5.90 4.49 14.01
C THR A 9 5.88 3.03 14.47
N GLU A 10 6.37 2.11 13.65
CA GLU A 10 6.46 0.69 14.01
C GLU A 10 7.34 0.46 15.25
N GLN A 11 8.52 1.08 15.31
CA GLN A 11 9.41 1.01 16.48
C GLN A 11 8.73 1.55 17.74
N ALA A 12 8.09 2.72 17.64
CA ALA A 12 7.37 3.33 18.76
C ALA A 12 6.22 2.45 19.27
N LEU A 13 5.47 1.80 18.37
CA LEU A 13 4.38 0.89 18.75
C LEU A 13 4.91 -0.33 19.50
N PHE A 14 6.02 -0.93 19.06
CA PHE A 14 6.62 -2.05 19.80
C PHE A 14 7.13 -1.65 21.18
N GLU A 15 7.66 -0.43 21.35
CA GLU A 15 8.06 0.09 22.67
C GLU A 15 6.86 0.19 23.62
N VAL A 16 5.74 0.74 23.13
CA VAL A 16 4.48 0.82 23.86
C VAL A 16 3.95 -0.58 24.19
N GLY A 17 3.99 -1.50 23.23
CA GLY A 17 3.59 -2.89 23.43
C GLY A 17 4.35 -3.56 24.58
N ARG A 18 5.68 -3.43 24.60
CA ARG A 18 6.52 -3.95 25.68
C ARG A 18 6.21 -3.30 27.02
N LYS A 19 6.01 -1.99 27.05
CA LYS A 19 5.76 -1.23 28.28
C LYS A 19 4.42 -1.59 28.94
N TYR A 20 3.38 -1.84 28.14
CA TYR A 20 2.01 -2.03 28.63
C TYR A 20 1.49 -3.46 28.47
N GLY A 21 2.32 -4.40 28.03
CA GLY A 21 1.91 -5.80 27.80
C GLY A 21 0.92 -5.98 26.65
N ILE A 22 0.91 -5.07 25.67
CA ILE A 22 0.03 -5.11 24.51
C ILE A 22 0.74 -5.86 23.38
N THR A 23 0.07 -6.84 22.79
CA THR A 23 0.58 -7.52 21.59
C THR A 23 0.36 -6.63 20.38
N ILE A 24 1.45 -6.33 19.65
CA ILE A 24 1.43 -5.51 18.44
C ILE A 24 1.70 -6.40 17.23
N VAL A 25 0.86 -6.28 16.21
CA VAL A 25 1.04 -6.93 14.90
C VAL A 25 1.11 -5.86 13.83
N VAL A 26 2.13 -5.95 12.97
CA VAL A 26 2.34 -4.99 11.88
C VAL A 26 2.29 -5.71 10.55
N LEU A 27 1.35 -5.32 9.69
CA LEU A 27 1.27 -5.81 8.31
C LEU A 27 1.91 -4.81 7.34
N ARG A 28 2.75 -5.33 6.45
CA ARG A 28 3.44 -4.57 5.40
C ARG A 28 2.94 -4.98 4.02
N VAL A 29 1.70 -4.59 3.71
CA VAL A 29 1.03 -4.98 2.45
C VAL A 29 1.68 -4.27 1.26
N ALA A 30 2.14 -5.04 0.27
CA ALA A 30 2.78 -4.53 -0.93
C ALA A 30 1.73 -4.03 -1.95
N ASN A 31 1.77 -2.72 -2.24
CA ASN A 31 0.93 -2.03 -3.23
C ASN A 31 -0.50 -2.59 -3.39
N PRO A 32 -1.34 -2.50 -2.35
CA PRO A 32 -2.70 -3.02 -2.44
C PRO A 32 -3.51 -2.27 -3.52
N TYR A 33 -4.26 -3.02 -4.33
CA TYR A 33 -5.12 -2.46 -5.37
C TYR A 33 -6.50 -3.12 -5.39
N GLY A 34 -7.51 -2.38 -5.85
CA GLY A 34 -8.87 -2.90 -5.97
C GLY A 34 -9.94 -1.80 -5.99
N PRO A 35 -11.22 -2.20 -5.93
CA PRO A 35 -12.35 -1.28 -5.90
C PRO A 35 -12.29 -0.25 -4.75
N GLY A 36 -12.89 0.92 -4.94
CA GLY A 36 -12.96 1.99 -3.92
C GLY A 36 -11.78 2.97 -3.92
N GLN A 37 -10.76 2.76 -4.76
CA GLN A 37 -9.68 3.72 -4.96
C GLN A 37 -10.12 4.83 -5.96
N SER A 38 -9.88 6.08 -5.62
CA SER A 38 -10.15 7.29 -6.44
C SER A 38 -9.23 7.46 -7.66
N GLY A 39 -8.24 6.57 -7.82
CA GLY A 39 -7.30 6.57 -8.95
C GLY A 39 -6.34 7.76 -8.97
N THR A 40 -6.02 8.33 -7.80
CA THR A 40 -4.98 9.37 -7.70
C THR A 40 -3.59 8.73 -7.62
N ARG A 41 -2.54 9.46 -8.03
CA ARG A 41 -1.16 8.96 -7.90
C ARG A 41 -0.78 8.52 -6.47
N ARG A 42 -1.39 9.13 -5.45
CA ARG A 42 -1.15 8.80 -4.04
C ARG A 42 -1.73 7.46 -3.61
N GLN A 43 -2.70 6.91 -4.35
CA GLN A 43 -3.34 5.63 -4.07
C GLN A 43 -2.72 4.46 -4.83
N GLY A 44 -1.67 4.69 -5.60
CA GLY A 44 -0.92 3.66 -6.30
C GLY A 44 -1.09 3.69 -7.81
N PHE A 45 -0.22 2.93 -8.48
CA PHE A 45 -0.11 2.93 -9.94
C PHE A 45 -1.33 2.30 -10.62
N VAL A 46 -1.80 1.14 -10.15
CA VAL A 46 -2.89 0.39 -10.80
C VAL A 46 -4.16 1.21 -10.88
N ALA A 47 -4.60 1.83 -9.79
CA ALA A 47 -5.81 2.66 -9.80
C ALA A 47 -5.67 3.90 -10.69
N ALA A 48 -4.50 4.53 -10.72
CA ALA A 48 -4.23 5.66 -11.60
C ALA A 48 -4.25 5.23 -13.08
N ALA A 49 -3.61 4.12 -13.42
CA ALA A 49 -3.58 3.57 -14.77
C ALA A 49 -4.97 3.18 -15.27
N VAL A 50 -5.78 2.49 -14.44
CA VAL A 50 -7.16 2.14 -14.77
C VAL A 50 -8.00 3.39 -15.03
N LYS A 51 -7.88 4.42 -14.18
CA LYS A 51 -8.61 5.68 -14.37
C LYS A 51 -8.24 6.37 -15.68
N THR A 52 -6.95 6.47 -15.99
CA THR A 52 -6.44 7.07 -17.24
C THR A 52 -6.91 6.27 -18.46
N ALA A 53 -6.85 4.93 -18.39
CA ALA A 53 -7.34 4.06 -19.47
C ALA A 53 -8.84 4.23 -19.72
N LEU A 54 -9.65 4.35 -18.66
CA LEU A 54 -11.10 4.60 -18.77
C LEU A 54 -11.42 5.99 -19.37
N ALA A 55 -10.51 6.94 -19.25
CA ALA A 55 -10.63 8.26 -19.89
C ALA A 55 -10.17 8.27 -21.37
N GLY A 56 -9.69 7.13 -21.90
CA GLY A 56 -9.10 7.06 -23.24
C GLY A 56 -7.75 7.78 -23.36
N GLU A 57 -7.12 8.08 -22.23
CA GLU A 57 -5.84 8.79 -22.18
C GLU A 57 -4.67 7.79 -22.18
N PRO A 58 -3.48 8.19 -22.69
CA PRO A 58 -2.28 7.36 -22.61
C PRO A 58 -1.85 7.10 -21.17
N ILE A 59 -1.60 5.84 -20.82
CA ILE A 59 -1.07 5.48 -19.49
C ILE A 59 0.36 5.99 -19.36
N VAL A 60 0.59 6.83 -18.35
CA VAL A 60 1.92 7.36 -18.04
C VAL A 60 2.67 6.39 -17.13
N ILE A 61 3.72 5.77 -17.66
CA ILE A 61 4.67 4.98 -16.86
C ILE A 61 5.49 5.90 -15.98
N TRP A 62 5.56 5.61 -14.68
CA TRP A 62 6.36 6.40 -13.74
C TRP A 62 7.77 5.83 -13.66
N GLY A 63 8.74 6.56 -14.18
CA GLY A 63 10.12 6.11 -14.30
C GLY A 63 10.42 5.57 -15.70
N ASP A 64 11.37 4.64 -15.80
CA ASP A 64 11.87 4.09 -17.06
C ASP A 64 11.23 2.75 -17.47
N GLY A 65 10.29 2.26 -16.66
CA GLY A 65 9.61 0.97 -16.90
C GLY A 65 10.40 -0.27 -16.49
N SER A 66 11.64 -0.14 -16.00
CA SER A 66 12.44 -1.28 -15.51
C SER A 66 12.02 -1.76 -14.11
N THR A 67 11.23 -0.93 -13.42
CA THR A 67 10.90 -1.11 -12.02
C THR A 67 9.87 -2.23 -11.83
N THR A 68 10.25 -3.27 -11.08
CA THR A 68 9.33 -4.34 -10.67
C THR A 68 8.74 -4.04 -9.29
N ARG A 69 7.45 -4.36 -9.12
CA ARG A 69 6.69 -4.18 -7.88
C ARG A 69 5.72 -5.34 -7.69
N ASP A 70 5.60 -5.80 -6.46
CA ASP A 70 4.52 -6.72 -6.08
C ASP A 70 3.22 -5.96 -5.86
N PHE A 71 2.10 -6.55 -6.27
CA PHE A 71 0.76 -6.01 -6.10
C PHE A 71 -0.12 -7.05 -5.43
N VAL A 72 -0.87 -6.63 -4.40
CA VAL A 72 -1.80 -7.49 -3.68
C VAL A 72 -3.23 -7.02 -3.96
N TYR A 73 -4.09 -7.93 -4.38
CA TYR A 73 -5.50 -7.58 -4.55
C TYR A 73 -6.17 -7.40 -3.19
N LEU A 74 -7.00 -6.35 -3.07
CA LEU A 74 -7.67 -5.93 -1.83
C LEU A 74 -8.31 -7.10 -1.07
N ASP A 75 -9.10 -7.91 -1.75
CA ASP A 75 -9.91 -8.95 -1.09
C ASP A 75 -9.02 -10.07 -0.53
N GLU A 76 -7.92 -10.39 -1.22
CA GLU A 76 -6.92 -11.35 -0.74
C GLU A 76 -6.18 -10.79 0.48
N GLY A 77 -5.78 -9.51 0.42
CA GLY A 77 -5.13 -8.83 1.54
C GLY A 77 -5.99 -8.82 2.80
N ILE A 78 -7.29 -8.56 2.67
CA ILE A 78 -8.25 -8.62 3.78
C ILE A 78 -8.35 -10.06 4.32
N ALA A 79 -8.45 -11.05 3.44
CA ALA A 79 -8.56 -12.46 3.85
C ALA A 79 -7.34 -12.95 4.65
N TRP A 80 -6.15 -12.38 4.45
CA TRP A 80 -4.98 -12.67 5.29
C TRP A 80 -5.00 -11.95 6.64
N MET A 81 -5.59 -10.75 6.71
CA MET A 81 -5.67 -9.97 7.96
C MET A 81 -6.60 -10.57 9.01
N VAL A 82 -7.59 -11.36 8.59
CA VAL A 82 -8.62 -11.92 9.46
C VAL A 82 -8.34 -13.36 9.92
N ARG A 83 -7.14 -13.88 9.61
CA ARG A 83 -6.67 -15.20 10.06
C ARG A 83 -5.74 -15.05 11.26
#